data_AF-A0A938SVN6-F1
#
_entry.id   AF-A0A938SVN6-F1
#
_cell.length_a   1.000
_cell.length_b   1.000
_cell.length_c   1.000
_cell.angle_alpha   90.00
_cell.angle_beta   90.00
_cell.angle_gamma   90.00
#
_symmetry.space_group_name_H-M   'P 1'
#
loop_
_entity.id
_entity.type
_entity.pdbx_description
1 polymer ?
#
loop_
_entity_poly.entity_id
_entity_poly.type
_entity_poly.pdbx_seq_one_letter_code
_entity_poly.pdbx_strand_id
1 'polypeptide(L)'
;MLRSLLACLVLLIATPAGAITLRAAFEAAGPGEGYDKLVVLEAGVVYTGGLHVGPILVPESTSYSGEAGLNVKIVGGGAVLDLGGSQLAISYCPNRLDVEDCVIVNGSLRYRGLDYEPDRQPRGTVRQVTFYRPHDYALRLQRTGSGIVFERNLLVDAVETGPDWIFNNGYPMDWLQTGLNVALGLGGAPLVRDNWSFRSNAHENADPLLHFGFL
;
A
#
# COMPACT_ATOMS: atom_id res chain seq x y z
N MET A 1 39.79 38.42 -5.61
CA MET A 1 38.83 38.13 -6.69
C MET A 1 38.59 36.63 -6.91
N LEU A 2 39.62 35.76 -6.89
CA LEU A 2 39.45 34.31 -7.08
C LEU A 2 38.67 33.59 -5.95
N ARG A 3 38.69 34.12 -4.72
CA ARG A 3 37.97 33.56 -3.56
C ARG A 3 36.46 33.87 -3.56
N SER A 4 36.04 34.90 -4.29
CA SER A 4 34.62 35.29 -4.40
C SER A 4 33.88 34.51 -5.49
N LEU A 5 34.59 33.94 -6.48
CA LEU A 5 33.99 33.07 -7.50
C LEU A 5 33.67 31.66 -6.97
N LEU A 6 34.40 31.18 -5.97
CA LEU A 6 34.20 29.82 -5.43
C LEU A 6 32.92 29.71 -4.57
N ALA A 7 32.49 30.80 -3.93
CA ALA A 7 31.27 30.82 -3.13
C ALA A 7 29.99 30.78 -3.99
N CYS A 8 30.03 31.27 -5.23
CA CYS A 8 28.90 31.18 -6.16
C CYS A 8 28.77 29.80 -6.83
N LEU A 9 29.84 28.99 -6.88
CA LEU A 9 29.80 27.68 -7.52
C LEU A 9 29.26 26.58 -6.59
N VAL A 10 29.38 26.75 -5.27
CA VAL A 10 28.83 25.80 -4.27
C VAL A 10 27.32 25.98 -4.07
N LEU A 11 26.75 27.12 -4.47
CA LEU A 11 25.31 27.38 -4.37
C LEU A 11 24.47 26.83 -5.55
N LEU A 12 25.10 26.24 -6.58
CA LEU A 12 24.43 25.90 -7.84
C LEU A 12 24.02 24.42 -8.00
N ILE A 13 24.16 23.57 -6.97
CA ILE A 13 23.72 22.15 -7.05
C ILE A 13 22.98 21.70 -5.79
N ALA A 14 22.27 22.61 -5.13
CA ALA A 14 21.12 22.23 -4.32
C ALA A 14 19.87 22.30 -5.20
N THR A 15 19.82 21.49 -6.26
CA THR A 15 18.51 21.13 -6.80
C THR A 15 17.71 20.59 -5.62
N PRO A 16 16.53 21.13 -5.28
CA PRO A 16 15.64 20.38 -4.41
C PRO A 16 15.52 19.02 -5.07
N ALA A 17 15.96 17.96 -4.38
CA ALA A 17 15.70 16.61 -4.83
C ALA A 17 14.18 16.54 -4.93
N GLY A 18 13.66 16.71 -6.16
CA GLY A 18 12.23 16.70 -6.39
C GLY A 18 11.72 15.40 -5.81
N ALA A 19 10.69 15.47 -4.97
CA ALA A 19 10.14 14.28 -4.33
C ALA A 19 9.89 13.23 -5.43
N ILE A 20 10.64 12.14 -5.40
CA ILE A 20 10.52 11.09 -6.42
C ILE A 20 9.19 10.43 -6.16
N THR A 21 8.31 10.36 -7.15
CA THR A 21 7.00 9.72 -6.93
C THR A 21 7.13 8.21 -7.07
N LEU A 22 6.33 7.47 -6.31
CA LEU A 22 6.23 6.01 -6.47
C LEU A 22 5.80 5.64 -7.90
N ARG A 23 4.91 6.46 -8.49
CA ARG A 23 4.51 6.30 -9.90
C ARG A 23 5.68 6.45 -10.85
N ALA A 24 6.56 7.44 -10.69
CA ALA A 24 7.72 7.59 -11.57
C ALA A 24 8.66 6.38 -11.49
N ALA A 25 8.89 5.83 -10.29
CA ALA A 25 9.67 4.60 -10.12
C ALA A 25 9.01 3.40 -10.81
N PHE A 26 7.68 3.28 -10.70
CA PHE A 26 6.91 2.24 -11.38
C PHE A 26 6.96 2.34 -12.91
N GLU A 27 6.83 3.55 -13.47
CA GLU A 27 6.90 3.74 -14.93
C GLU A 27 8.30 3.43 -15.46
N ALA A 28 9.35 3.80 -14.73
CA ALA A 28 10.75 3.51 -15.08
C ALA A 28 11.13 2.03 -14.93
N ALA A 29 10.40 1.26 -14.13
CA ALA A 29 10.68 -0.15 -13.91
C ALA A 29 10.39 -0.99 -15.18
N GLY A 30 11.25 -1.98 -15.41
CA GLY A 30 11.06 -3.01 -16.43
C GLY A 30 10.60 -4.35 -15.85
N PRO A 31 10.38 -5.36 -16.70
CA PRO A 31 10.07 -6.71 -16.25
C PRO A 31 11.29 -7.36 -15.56
N GLY A 32 11.03 -8.27 -14.62
CA GLY A 32 12.07 -8.98 -13.88
C GLY A 32 11.49 -10.01 -12.91
N GLU A 33 12.21 -11.10 -12.64
CA GLU A 33 11.78 -12.18 -11.72
C GLU A 33 10.38 -12.78 -12.01
N GLY A 34 9.92 -12.71 -13.26
CA GLY A 34 8.58 -13.17 -13.65
C GLY A 34 7.46 -12.15 -13.43
N TYR A 35 7.80 -10.92 -13.03
CA TYR A 35 6.88 -9.80 -12.93
C TYR A 35 6.94 -8.92 -14.19
N ASP A 36 5.80 -8.32 -14.54
CA ASP A 36 5.71 -7.32 -15.61
C ASP A 36 6.46 -6.03 -15.21
N LYS A 37 6.44 -5.72 -13.90
CA LYS A 37 7.17 -4.60 -13.30
C LYS A 37 7.91 -5.06 -12.04
N LEU A 38 9.24 -5.05 -12.09
CA LEU A 38 10.11 -5.20 -10.93
C LEU A 38 10.62 -3.82 -10.50
N VAL A 39 9.96 -3.23 -9.50
CA VAL A 39 10.27 -1.91 -8.96
C VAL A 39 11.30 -2.08 -7.84
N VAL A 40 12.55 -1.74 -8.10
CA VAL A 40 13.62 -1.74 -7.08
C VAL A 40 13.84 -0.31 -6.62
N LEU A 41 13.59 -0.05 -5.34
CA LEU A 41 13.70 1.26 -4.73
C LEU A 41 15.04 1.42 -4.01
N GLU A 42 15.49 2.67 -3.90
CA GLU A 42 16.73 2.99 -3.21
C GLU A 42 16.51 3.12 -1.70
N ALA A 43 17.39 2.49 -0.91
CA ALA A 43 17.35 2.50 0.54
C ALA A 43 17.37 3.93 1.11
N GLY A 44 16.47 4.23 2.06
CA GLY A 44 16.41 5.54 2.71
C GLY A 44 15.85 6.68 1.85
N VAL A 45 15.49 6.43 0.60
CA VAL A 45 14.81 7.41 -0.26
C VAL A 45 13.31 7.44 0.06
N VAL A 46 12.73 8.65 0.06
CA VAL A 46 11.30 8.87 0.24
C VAL A 46 10.63 8.94 -1.14
N TYR A 47 9.71 8.02 -1.40
CA TYR A 47 8.86 8.01 -2.57
C TYR A 47 7.47 8.50 -2.21
N THR A 48 6.96 9.51 -2.92
CA THR A 48 5.66 10.12 -2.60
C THR A 48 4.53 9.64 -3.51
N GLY A 49 3.32 9.66 -2.95
CA GLY A 49 2.08 9.39 -3.68
C GLY A 49 1.72 7.91 -3.80
N GLY A 50 0.45 7.65 -4.14
CA GLY A 50 -0.09 6.31 -4.31
C GLY A 50 0.22 5.66 -5.66
N LEU A 51 -0.06 4.36 -5.74
CA LEU A 51 0.02 3.57 -6.96
C LEU A 51 -1.19 2.64 -7.02
N HIS A 52 -1.86 2.59 -8.17
CA HIS A 52 -3.00 1.71 -8.42
C HIS A 52 -2.66 0.80 -9.60
N VAL A 53 -2.86 -0.51 -9.42
CA VAL A 53 -2.65 -1.55 -10.44
C VAL A 53 -3.98 -2.24 -10.74
N GLY A 54 -4.32 -2.32 -12.02
CA GLY A 54 -5.58 -2.92 -12.48
C GLY A 54 -6.75 -1.93 -12.57
N PRO A 55 -7.91 -2.42 -13.01
CA PRO A 55 -9.06 -1.57 -13.26
C PRO A 55 -9.81 -1.22 -11.98
N ILE A 56 -10.72 -0.25 -12.10
CA ILE A 56 -11.62 0.22 -11.04
C ILE A 56 -13.06 -0.15 -11.43
N LEU A 57 -13.84 -0.63 -10.46
CA LEU A 57 -15.28 -0.84 -10.61
C LEU A 57 -15.98 0.52 -10.73
N VAL A 58 -16.78 0.70 -11.78
CA VAL A 58 -17.67 1.83 -11.98
C VAL A 58 -19.03 1.44 -11.40
N PRO A 59 -19.44 1.99 -10.24
CA PRO A 59 -20.62 1.52 -9.52
C PRO A 59 -21.92 1.61 -10.32
N GLU A 60 -22.07 2.65 -11.12
CA GLU A 60 -23.31 2.97 -11.84
C GLU A 60 -23.61 1.96 -12.95
N SER A 61 -22.58 1.41 -13.58
CA SER A 61 -22.68 0.50 -14.72
C SER A 61 -22.30 -0.94 -14.38
N THR A 62 -21.75 -1.19 -13.19
CA THR A 62 -21.08 -2.45 -12.82
C THR A 62 -19.95 -2.84 -13.80
N SER A 63 -19.46 -1.89 -14.60
CA SER A 63 -18.37 -2.11 -15.55
C SER A 63 -17.03 -1.77 -14.92
N TYR A 64 -15.95 -2.13 -15.59
CA TYR A 64 -14.59 -1.82 -15.15
C TYR A 64 -13.96 -0.76 -16.05
N SER A 65 -13.23 0.18 -15.44
CA SER A 65 -12.53 1.27 -16.11
C SER A 65 -11.06 1.29 -15.73
N GLY A 66 -10.19 1.75 -16.63
CA GLY A 66 -8.75 1.86 -16.39
C GLY A 66 -7.93 0.76 -17.05
N GLU A 67 -6.65 0.74 -16.71
CA GLU A 67 -5.67 -0.17 -17.31
C GLU A 67 -5.87 -1.62 -16.83
N ALA A 68 -5.41 -2.57 -17.64
CA ALA A 68 -5.34 -3.95 -17.22
C ALA A 68 -4.38 -4.12 -16.03
N GLY A 69 -4.59 -5.18 -15.24
CA GLY A 69 -3.69 -5.52 -14.15
C GLY A 69 -2.31 -5.93 -14.65
N LEU A 70 -1.29 -5.68 -13.82
CA LEU A 70 0.08 -6.11 -14.03
C LEU A 70 0.54 -6.92 -12.84
N ASN A 71 1.42 -7.91 -13.06
CA ASN A 71 2.17 -8.53 -12.00
C ASN A 71 3.29 -7.58 -11.59
N VAL A 72 3.23 -7.08 -10.36
CA VAL A 72 4.15 -6.07 -9.85
C VAL A 72 4.84 -6.58 -8.60
N LYS A 73 6.16 -6.43 -8.55
CA LYS A 73 6.95 -6.62 -7.33
C LYS A 73 7.65 -5.32 -6.97
N ILE A 74 7.49 -4.88 -5.73
CA ILE A 74 8.19 -3.72 -5.15
C ILE A 74 9.19 -4.23 -4.13
N VAL A 75 10.48 -4.07 -4.43
CA VAL A 75 11.59 -4.32 -3.52
C VAL A 75 12.04 -2.98 -2.94
N GLY A 76 11.70 -2.75 -1.68
CA GLY A 76 11.91 -1.46 -1.04
C GLY A 76 13.35 -1.17 -0.62
N GLY A 77 14.11 -2.17 -0.17
CA GLY A 77 15.48 -1.97 0.35
C GLY A 77 15.57 -1.04 1.56
N GLY A 78 14.48 -0.83 2.30
CA GLY A 78 14.37 0.17 3.37
C GLY A 78 13.93 1.56 2.91
N ALA A 79 13.42 1.72 1.68
CA ALA A 79 12.79 2.95 1.22
C ALA A 79 11.53 3.31 2.04
N VAL A 80 11.19 4.61 2.07
CA VAL A 80 9.96 5.11 2.69
C VAL A 80 8.95 5.47 1.59
N LEU A 81 7.75 4.91 1.65
CA LEU A 81 6.62 5.24 0.78
C LEU A 81 5.68 6.15 1.55
N ASP A 82 5.78 7.47 1.31
CA ASP A 82 4.84 8.44 1.86
C ASP A 82 3.67 8.61 0.90
N LEU A 83 2.57 7.94 1.22
CA LEU A 83 1.42 7.88 0.32
C LEU A 83 0.56 9.15 0.38
N GLY A 84 0.79 10.07 1.34
CA GLY A 84 0.10 11.37 1.41
C GLY A 84 -1.44 11.27 1.44
N GLY A 85 -1.96 10.28 2.15
CA GLY A 85 -3.38 9.92 2.22
C GLY A 85 -3.86 8.99 1.10
N SER A 86 -3.01 8.69 0.12
CA SER A 86 -3.33 7.78 -0.99
C SER A 86 -3.14 6.30 -0.59
N GLN A 87 -3.24 5.43 -1.59
CA GLN A 87 -3.10 3.98 -1.43
C GLN A 87 -2.09 3.39 -2.40
N LEU A 88 -1.44 2.32 -1.97
CA LEU A 88 -0.86 1.31 -2.84
C LEU A 88 -1.91 0.21 -3.02
N ALA A 89 -2.40 -0.02 -4.23
CA ALA A 89 -3.54 -0.89 -4.45
C ALA A 89 -3.41 -1.77 -5.71
N ILE A 90 -3.97 -2.97 -5.62
CA ILE A 90 -4.28 -3.83 -6.76
C ILE A 90 -5.78 -4.19 -6.74
N SER A 91 -6.46 -4.00 -7.87
CA SER A 91 -7.92 -4.12 -7.93
C SER A 91 -8.41 -4.89 -9.15
N TYR A 92 -9.44 -5.72 -8.96
CA TYR A 92 -10.29 -6.32 -9.99
C TYR A 92 -9.55 -6.94 -11.18
N CYS A 93 -8.49 -7.69 -10.89
CA CYS A 93 -7.69 -8.43 -11.86
C CYS A 93 -7.13 -9.71 -11.20
N PRO A 94 -6.67 -10.72 -11.97
CA PRO A 94 -6.11 -11.94 -11.42
C PRO A 94 -4.62 -11.80 -11.10
N ASN A 95 -4.05 -10.61 -11.32
CA ASN A 95 -2.63 -10.33 -11.21
C ASN A 95 -2.16 -10.29 -9.75
N ARG A 96 -0.83 -10.23 -9.62
CA ARG A 96 -0.13 -10.24 -8.35
C ARG A 96 0.49 -8.89 -8.01
N LEU A 97 0.36 -8.44 -6.77
CA LEU A 97 1.19 -7.37 -6.19
C LEU A 97 2.01 -7.95 -5.05
N ASP A 98 3.33 -7.87 -5.11
CA ASP A 98 4.24 -8.27 -4.04
C ASP A 98 5.00 -7.03 -3.53
N VAL A 99 5.04 -6.84 -2.21
CA VAL A 99 5.66 -5.69 -1.56
C VAL A 99 6.57 -6.18 -0.44
N GLU A 100 7.84 -5.78 -0.49
CA GLU A 100 8.83 -6.19 0.49
C GLU A 100 9.79 -5.10 0.92
N ASP A 101 10.23 -5.19 2.18
CA ASP A 101 11.37 -4.46 2.73
C ASP A 101 11.25 -2.92 2.57
N CYS A 102 10.13 -2.34 3.01
CA CYS A 102 9.91 -0.89 2.98
C CYS A 102 9.17 -0.38 4.22
N VAL A 103 9.14 0.94 4.36
CA VAL A 103 8.29 1.64 5.33
C VAL A 103 7.16 2.32 4.57
N ILE A 104 5.90 2.11 4.95
CA ILE A 104 4.74 2.79 4.39
C ILE A 104 4.16 3.73 5.44
N VAL A 105 3.96 5.00 5.07
CA VAL A 105 3.41 6.03 5.96
C VAL A 105 2.25 6.78 5.29
N ASN A 106 1.39 7.36 6.12
CA ASN A 106 0.29 8.23 5.70
C ASN A 106 -0.58 7.63 4.59
N GLY A 107 -0.86 6.33 4.61
CA GLY A 107 -1.70 5.69 3.60
C GLY A 107 -1.92 4.22 3.89
N SER A 108 -2.39 3.48 2.88
CA SER A 108 -2.82 2.08 3.04
C SER A 108 -2.39 1.19 1.87
N LEU A 109 -2.23 -0.10 2.15
CA LEU A 109 -2.08 -1.16 1.14
C LEU A 109 -3.40 -1.91 0.96
N ARG A 110 -3.88 -2.07 -0.28
CA ARG A 110 -5.18 -2.69 -0.55
C ARG A 110 -5.16 -3.71 -1.67
N TYR A 111 -5.85 -4.81 -1.43
CA TYR A 111 -6.19 -5.81 -2.44
C TYR A 111 -7.71 -5.87 -2.56
N ARG A 112 -8.23 -5.61 -3.76
CA ARG A 112 -9.67 -5.56 -4.02
C ARG A 112 -10.05 -6.52 -5.14
N GLY A 113 -10.97 -7.44 -4.87
CA GLY A 113 -11.50 -8.34 -5.89
C GLY A 113 -12.98 -8.63 -5.74
N LEU A 114 -13.40 -9.75 -6.32
CA LEU A 114 -14.76 -10.29 -6.25
C LEU A 114 -14.75 -11.81 -6.11
N ASP A 115 -15.49 -12.33 -5.12
CA ASP A 115 -15.47 -13.76 -4.78
C ASP A 115 -16.07 -14.66 -5.87
N TYR A 116 -16.97 -14.12 -6.69
CA TYR A 116 -17.69 -14.85 -7.75
C TYR A 116 -17.09 -14.66 -9.15
N GLU A 117 -16.01 -13.87 -9.30
CA GLU A 117 -15.28 -13.66 -10.56
C GLU A 117 -13.80 -14.00 -10.35
N PRO A 118 -13.37 -15.26 -10.59
CA PRO A 118 -11.99 -15.69 -10.33
C PRO A 118 -10.92 -14.90 -11.10
N ASP A 119 -11.27 -14.32 -12.24
CA ASP A 119 -10.43 -13.43 -13.05
C ASP A 119 -10.35 -12.00 -12.48
N ARG A 120 -11.03 -11.73 -11.36
CA ARG A 120 -11.04 -10.44 -10.65
C ARG A 120 -10.49 -10.56 -9.23
N GLN A 121 -9.74 -11.61 -8.94
CA GLN A 121 -9.23 -11.91 -7.61
C GLN A 121 -7.72 -11.68 -7.54
N PRO A 122 -7.26 -10.55 -7.01
CA PRO A 122 -5.83 -10.26 -6.94
C PRO A 122 -5.13 -11.16 -5.91
N ARG A 123 -3.86 -11.40 -6.14
CA ARG A 123 -2.98 -12.20 -5.27
C ARG A 123 -1.76 -11.37 -4.87
N GLY A 124 -0.95 -11.84 -3.94
CA GLY A 124 0.17 -11.03 -3.48
C GLY A 124 0.88 -11.50 -2.23
N THR A 125 2.01 -10.86 -1.96
CA THR A 125 2.74 -11.00 -0.71
C THR A 125 3.06 -9.63 -0.13
N VAL A 126 3.00 -9.53 1.19
CA VAL A 126 3.39 -8.33 1.93
C VAL A 126 4.28 -8.80 3.06
N ARG A 127 5.58 -8.51 2.95
CA ARG A 127 6.58 -9.04 3.87
C ARG A 127 7.64 -8.02 4.29
N GLN A 128 8.04 -8.03 5.55
CA GLN A 128 9.09 -7.13 6.05
C GLN A 128 8.75 -5.65 5.79
N VAL A 129 7.45 -5.31 5.85
CA VAL A 129 6.96 -3.94 5.70
C VAL A 129 6.66 -3.36 7.08
N THR A 130 7.12 -2.14 7.32
CA THR A 130 6.68 -1.35 8.47
C THR A 130 5.61 -0.37 8.03
N PHE A 131 4.41 -0.48 8.59
CA PHE A 131 3.36 0.52 8.44
C PHE A 131 3.39 1.43 9.66
N TYR A 132 3.63 2.72 9.45
CA TYR A 132 3.62 3.71 10.52
C TYR A 132 2.57 4.78 10.25
N ARG A 133 1.62 4.89 11.18
CA ARG A 133 0.45 5.76 11.08
C ARG A 133 -0.28 5.61 9.73
N PRO A 134 -0.60 4.37 9.31
CA PRO A 134 -1.34 4.18 8.07
C PRO A 134 -2.71 4.86 8.20
N HIS A 135 -3.17 5.47 7.12
CA HIS A 135 -4.50 6.07 7.06
C HIS A 135 -5.52 4.98 6.73
N ASP A 136 -6.62 4.95 7.47
CA ASP A 136 -7.67 3.95 7.36
C ASP A 136 -7.24 2.55 7.83
N TYR A 137 -6.42 1.86 7.03
CA TYR A 137 -5.89 0.53 7.36
C TYR A 137 -4.41 0.45 6.98
N ALA A 138 -3.61 -0.33 7.70
CA ALA A 138 -2.30 -0.70 7.17
C ALA A 138 -2.47 -1.59 5.92
N LEU A 139 -3.24 -2.67 6.09
CA LEU A 139 -3.58 -3.62 5.05
C LEU A 139 -5.08 -3.90 5.05
N ARG A 140 -5.68 -3.81 3.86
CA ARG A 140 -7.03 -4.31 3.61
C ARG A 140 -7.02 -5.36 2.50
N LEU A 141 -7.52 -6.54 2.83
CA LEU A 141 -7.77 -7.61 1.89
C LEU A 141 -9.28 -7.72 1.68
N GLN A 142 -9.76 -7.61 0.44
CA GLN A 142 -11.17 -7.73 0.12
C GLN A 142 -11.32 -8.63 -1.08
N ARG A 143 -11.92 -9.82 -0.88
CA ARG A 143 -12.29 -10.74 -1.97
C ARG A 143 -11.11 -11.12 -2.84
N THR A 144 -10.01 -11.47 -2.18
CA THR A 144 -8.73 -11.79 -2.82
C THR A 144 -8.67 -13.22 -3.30
N GLY A 145 -7.77 -13.49 -4.24
CA GLY A 145 -7.46 -14.84 -4.70
C GLY A 145 -6.65 -15.63 -3.68
N SER A 146 -6.43 -16.92 -3.95
CA SER A 146 -5.58 -17.77 -3.11
C SER A 146 -4.11 -17.34 -3.16
N GLY A 147 -3.36 -17.72 -2.13
CA GLY A 147 -1.91 -17.49 -2.07
C GLY A 147 -1.50 -16.09 -1.65
N ILE A 148 -2.40 -15.34 -0.99
CA ILE A 148 -2.01 -14.14 -0.25
C ILE A 148 -1.12 -14.55 0.93
N VAL A 149 0.03 -13.89 1.09
CA VAL A 149 0.91 -14.06 2.26
C VAL A 149 1.15 -12.71 2.92
N PHE A 150 0.92 -12.64 4.22
CA PHE A 150 1.18 -11.46 5.05
C PHE A 150 2.07 -11.87 6.22
N GLU A 151 3.36 -11.54 6.16
CA GLU A 151 4.32 -12.04 7.16
C GLU A 151 5.45 -11.09 7.54
N ARG A 152 5.90 -11.16 8.80
CA ARG A 152 7.04 -10.37 9.29
C ARG A 152 6.87 -8.86 9.11
N ASN A 153 5.65 -8.36 9.27
CA ASN A 153 5.35 -6.93 9.19
C ASN A 153 5.20 -6.30 10.57
N LEU A 154 5.46 -5.00 10.67
CA LEU A 154 5.23 -4.19 11.86
C LEU A 154 4.18 -3.13 11.54
N LEU A 155 3.12 -3.06 12.33
CA LEU A 155 2.01 -2.14 12.13
C LEU A 155 1.86 -1.26 13.36
N VAL A 156 1.93 0.05 13.16
CA VAL A 156 1.98 1.02 14.26
C VAL A 156 0.96 2.12 14.02
N ASP A 157 0.06 2.31 14.98
CA ASP A 157 -0.80 3.49 15.08
C ASP A 157 -1.69 3.79 13.86
N ALA A 158 -2.42 2.81 13.31
CA ALA A 158 -3.41 3.11 12.27
C ALA A 158 -4.36 4.25 12.68
N VAL A 159 -4.53 5.20 11.77
CA VAL A 159 -5.27 6.43 12.00
C VAL A 159 -6.70 6.23 11.55
N GLU A 160 -7.64 6.45 12.48
CA GLU A 160 -9.06 6.58 12.15
C GLU A 160 -9.26 7.82 11.28
N THR A 161 -9.66 7.60 10.04
CA THR A 161 -9.93 8.68 9.07
C THR A 161 -11.43 8.96 8.94
N GLY A 162 -12.22 8.49 9.92
CA GLY A 162 -13.65 8.58 9.94
C GLY A 162 -14.30 7.39 9.23
N PRO A 163 -15.36 7.61 8.44
CA PRO A 163 -16.05 6.55 7.72
C PRO A 163 -15.19 5.73 6.77
N ASP A 164 -15.29 4.40 6.82
CA ASP A 164 -14.72 3.55 5.77
C ASP A 164 -15.50 3.79 4.47
N TRP A 165 -14.78 4.13 3.42
CA TRP A 165 -15.36 4.52 2.15
C TRP A 165 -15.45 3.35 1.17
N ILE A 166 -15.78 2.10 1.54
CA ILE A 166 -15.86 1.03 0.51
C ILE A 166 -16.99 0.04 0.70
N PHE A 167 -18.05 0.27 -0.09
CA PHE A 167 -18.45 -0.78 -1.04
C PHE A 167 -18.82 -0.22 -2.43
N ASN A 168 -19.25 1.04 -2.56
CA ASN A 168 -19.38 1.76 -3.84
C ASN A 168 -19.39 3.32 -3.71
N ASN A 169 -19.73 3.92 -2.55
CA ASN A 169 -20.01 5.37 -2.45
C ASN A 169 -19.71 6.04 -1.09
N GLY A 170 -19.05 5.37 -0.14
CA GLY A 170 -18.77 5.99 1.16
C GLY A 170 -19.94 6.26 2.08
N TYR A 171 -20.32 5.24 2.84
CA TYR A 171 -21.07 5.45 4.07
C TYR A 171 -20.36 4.76 5.24
N PRO A 172 -20.10 5.48 6.35
CA PRO A 172 -19.66 4.85 7.59
C PRO A 172 -20.74 3.90 8.08
N MET A 173 -20.33 2.79 8.67
CA MET A 173 -21.19 2.01 9.54
C MET A 173 -20.43 1.69 10.82
N ASP A 174 -21.13 1.62 11.95
CA ASP A 174 -20.53 1.44 13.28
C ASP A 174 -19.70 0.14 13.40
N TRP A 175 -19.93 -0.83 12.52
CA TRP A 175 -19.22 -2.11 12.48
C TRP A 175 -18.08 -2.18 11.45
N LEU A 176 -17.80 -1.09 10.73
CA LEU A 176 -16.74 -1.00 9.70
C LEU A 176 -15.83 0.19 10.01
N GLN A 177 -15.27 0.22 11.22
CA GLN A 177 -14.47 1.33 11.69
C GLN A 177 -13.13 1.39 10.93
N THR A 178 -12.71 2.60 10.59
CA THR A 178 -11.35 2.86 10.10
C THR A 178 -10.40 2.95 11.29
N GLY A 179 -9.10 3.01 11.03
CA GLY A 179 -8.09 3.04 12.07
C GLY A 179 -7.80 1.66 12.67
N LEU A 180 -8.21 0.57 12.02
CA LEU A 180 -7.77 -0.80 12.34
C LEU A 180 -6.41 -1.06 11.66
N ASN A 181 -5.50 -1.83 12.28
CA ASN A 181 -4.22 -2.13 11.63
C ASN A 181 -4.43 -3.07 10.42
N VAL A 182 -5.20 -4.15 10.56
CA VAL A 182 -5.50 -5.08 9.47
C VAL A 182 -6.99 -5.35 9.36
N ALA A 183 -7.49 -5.30 8.13
CA ALA A 183 -8.86 -5.65 7.79
C ALA A 183 -8.90 -6.80 6.77
N LEU A 184 -9.47 -7.93 7.17
CA LEU A 184 -9.56 -9.16 6.38
C LEU A 184 -11.00 -9.42 5.93
N GLY A 185 -11.29 -9.22 4.65
CA GLY A 185 -12.54 -9.63 4.05
C GLY A 185 -12.54 -11.10 3.61
N LEU A 186 -13.70 -11.55 3.13
CA LEU A 186 -13.88 -12.87 2.51
C LEU A 186 -12.90 -13.08 1.32
N GLY A 187 -12.57 -14.34 1.02
CA GLY A 187 -11.78 -14.74 -0.15
C GLY A 187 -10.34 -15.19 0.16
N GLY A 188 -9.84 -16.17 -0.62
CA GLY A 188 -8.41 -16.54 -0.72
C GLY A 188 -7.73 -17.20 0.49
N ALA A 189 -8.27 -17.04 1.70
CA ALA A 189 -7.71 -17.49 2.99
C ALA A 189 -6.22 -17.11 3.13
N PRO A 190 -5.90 -15.84 3.44
CA PRO A 190 -4.52 -15.37 3.50
C PRO A 190 -3.71 -16.12 4.56
N LEU A 191 -2.44 -16.43 4.26
CA LEU A 191 -1.49 -16.91 5.26
C LEU A 191 -0.97 -15.70 6.05
N VAL A 192 -1.43 -15.56 7.29
CA VAL A 192 -1.02 -14.49 8.22
C VAL A 192 -0.14 -15.08 9.32
N ARG A 193 1.13 -14.65 9.42
CA ARG A 193 2.06 -15.13 10.46
C ARG A 193 3.14 -14.11 10.79
N ASP A 194 3.69 -14.17 12.01
CA ASP A 194 4.86 -13.38 12.43
C ASP A 194 4.71 -11.85 12.27
N ASN A 195 3.48 -11.33 12.31
CA ASN A 195 3.22 -9.89 12.24
C ASN A 195 3.06 -9.31 13.65
N TRP A 196 3.56 -8.09 13.83
CA TRP A 196 3.43 -7.33 15.08
C TRP A 196 2.58 -6.10 14.86
N SER A 197 1.72 -5.82 15.84
CA SER A 197 0.75 -4.73 15.78
C SER A 197 0.85 -3.97 17.10
N PHE A 198 1.01 -2.65 17.03
CA PHE A 198 1.26 -1.80 18.18
C PHE A 198 0.49 -0.48 18.09
N ARG A 199 0.13 0.04 19.27
CA ARG A 199 -0.50 1.31 19.51
C ARG A 199 0.32 2.10 20.53
N SER A 200 0.54 3.38 20.28
CA SER A 200 1.21 4.28 21.22
C SER A 200 0.34 4.55 22.45
N ASN A 201 -1.00 4.48 22.30
CA ASN A 201 -1.92 4.49 23.43
C ASN A 201 -2.03 3.09 24.05
N ALA A 202 -1.64 2.96 25.31
CA ALA A 202 -1.67 1.69 26.03
C ALA A 202 -3.08 1.09 26.16
N HIS A 203 -4.13 1.92 26.20
CA HIS A 203 -5.51 1.43 26.23
C HIS A 203 -5.93 0.82 24.89
N GLU A 204 -5.49 1.40 23.77
CA GLU A 204 -5.77 0.87 22.44
C GLU A 204 -5.01 -0.45 22.19
N ASN A 205 -3.80 -0.61 22.74
CA ASN A 205 -3.09 -1.89 22.70
C ASN A 205 -3.83 -3.03 23.42
N ALA A 206 -4.70 -2.71 24.38
CA ALA A 206 -5.47 -3.70 25.10
C ALA A 206 -6.72 -4.15 24.31
N ASP A 207 -7.09 -3.43 23.25
CA ASP A 207 -8.24 -3.77 22.41
C ASP A 207 -7.79 -4.59 21.18
N PRO A 208 -8.00 -5.92 21.16
CA PRO A 208 -7.57 -6.77 20.05
C PRO A 208 -8.26 -6.39 18.74
N LEU A 209 -9.44 -5.77 18.77
CA LEU A 209 -10.16 -5.38 17.56
C LEU A 209 -9.41 -4.30 16.81
N LEU A 210 -8.67 -3.41 17.48
CA LEU A 210 -7.86 -2.38 16.82
C LEU A 210 -6.66 -2.96 16.05
N HIS A 211 -6.29 -4.21 16.26
CA HIS A 211 -5.12 -4.82 15.63
C HIS A 211 -5.48 -5.62 14.38
N PHE A 212 -6.47 -6.51 14.47
CA PHE A 212 -6.88 -7.39 13.39
C PHE A 212 -8.40 -7.58 13.40
N GLY A 213 -9.07 -7.17 12.33
CA GLY A 213 -10.52 -7.30 12.17
C GLY A 213 -10.91 -8.05 10.90
N PHE A 214 -12.12 -8.61 10.90
CA PHE A 214 -12.76 -9.16 9.71
C PHE A 214 -13.81 -8.20 9.17
N LEU A 215 -13.94 -8.12 7.84
CA LEU A 215 -14.95 -7.31 7.12
C LEU A 215 -16.06 -8.17 6.51
#